data_AF-A0A022Q613-F1
#
_entry.id   AF-A0A022Q613-F1
#
_cell.length_a   1.000
_cell.length_b   1.000
_cell.length_c   1.000
_cell.angle_alpha   90.00
_cell.angle_beta   90.00
_cell.angle_gamma   90.00
#
_symmetry.space_group_name_H-M   'P 1'
#
loop_
_entity.id
_entity.type
_entity.pdbx_description
1 polymer ?
#
loop_
_entity_poly.entity_id
_entity_poly.type
_entity_poly.pdbx_seq_one_letter_code
_entity_poly.pdbx_strand_id
1 'polypeptide(L)'
;MKDSKEFALELFDALGRRRRLKVDKISRDELYEFWSQITDQSFDSRLQIFFDMVDKNEDGRITEEEVKEIIMVSASANKLSRLKEQAEEYAALIMEELDPERLGYIELWQLETLLLQKDTYLNYSQALSYTSQALSQNLHGLRYKGPIRRISTKCIYFLHENWKRIWVLILWVALMIGLFVWKFYQYKQKDAYKVMGYCLLTAKGAAETLKLNMALVLFPVCRNTITWLRSSKLGYCVPFDDNINFHK
;
A
#
# COMPACT_ATOMS: atom_id res chain seq x y z
N MET A 1 15.59 23.50 -5.72
CA MET A 1 15.67 22.19 -5.04
C MET A 1 16.78 22.14 -3.96
N LYS A 2 17.31 23.27 -3.46
CA LYS A 2 18.21 23.26 -2.28
C LYS A 2 17.39 23.14 -0.99
N ASP A 3 16.28 23.85 -0.91
CA ASP A 3 15.47 24.00 0.32
C ASP A 3 14.61 22.76 0.64
N SER A 4 14.31 21.92 -0.36
CA SER A 4 13.60 20.65 -0.14
C SER A 4 14.49 19.54 0.44
N LYS A 5 15.80 19.77 0.52
CA LYS A 5 16.74 18.77 1.08
C LYS A 5 16.68 18.75 2.59
N GLU A 6 16.54 19.90 3.22
CA GLU A 6 16.46 20.02 4.68
C GLU A 6 15.24 19.25 5.21
N PHE A 7 14.05 19.50 4.64
CA PHE A 7 12.85 18.74 4.98
C PHE A 7 12.98 17.23 4.73
N ALA A 8 13.59 16.83 3.61
CA ALA A 8 13.77 15.41 3.31
C ALA A 8 14.74 14.72 4.28
N LEU A 9 15.76 15.44 4.76
CA LEU A 9 16.68 14.96 5.78
C LEU A 9 15.98 14.84 7.13
N GLU A 10 15.19 15.84 7.54
CA GLU A 10 14.43 15.78 8.80
C GLU A 10 13.43 14.61 8.82
N LEU A 11 12.70 14.39 7.72
CA LEU A 11 11.80 13.25 7.60
C LEU A 11 12.55 11.91 7.66
N PHE A 12 13.71 11.83 6.99
CA PHE A 12 14.54 10.63 7.01
C PHE A 12 15.09 10.34 8.42
N ASP A 13 15.58 11.37 9.10
CA ASP A 13 16.11 11.27 10.47
C ASP A 13 15.00 10.85 11.45
N ALA A 14 13.79 11.39 11.33
CA ALA A 14 12.63 10.97 12.12
C ALA A 14 12.29 9.48 11.94
N LEU A 15 12.24 9.01 10.69
CA LEU A 15 11.97 7.60 10.37
C LEU A 15 13.11 6.67 10.81
N GLY A 16 14.36 7.14 10.73
CA GLY A 16 15.55 6.44 11.18
C GLY A 16 15.60 6.28 12.71
N ARG A 17 15.31 7.37 13.45
CA ARG A 17 15.24 7.43 14.92
C ARG A 17 14.25 6.42 15.47
N ARG A 18 13.04 6.38 14.91
CA ARG A 18 11.98 5.42 15.30
C ARG A 18 12.41 3.95 15.20
N ARG A 19 13.33 3.63 14.29
CA ARG A 19 13.87 2.27 14.11
C ARG A 19 15.23 2.04 14.78
N ARG A 20 15.78 3.04 15.48
CA ARG A 20 17.14 3.04 16.05
C ARG A 20 18.22 2.76 14.99
N LEU A 21 17.98 3.15 13.74
CA LEU A 21 18.91 2.98 12.64
C LEU A 21 19.81 4.22 12.56
N LYS A 22 20.98 4.17 13.18
CA LYS A 22 22.04 5.18 13.01
C LYS A 22 22.92 4.82 11.82
N VAL A 23 22.39 4.88 10.60
CA VAL A 23 23.15 4.49 9.39
C VAL A 23 22.96 5.51 8.27
N ASP A 24 24.08 5.98 7.73
CA ASP A 24 24.21 6.92 6.61
C ASP A 24 23.73 6.32 5.26
N LYS A 25 23.34 5.03 5.26
CA LYS A 25 22.94 4.26 4.08
C LYS A 25 21.78 3.34 4.47
N ILE A 26 20.76 3.31 3.62
CA ILE A 26 19.63 2.39 3.73
C ILE A 26 19.69 1.30 2.65
N SER A 27 19.27 0.10 3.03
CA SER A 27 19.02 -1.00 2.10
C SER A 27 17.70 -0.78 1.33
N ARG A 28 17.51 -1.53 0.24
CA ARG A 28 16.26 -1.51 -0.53
C ARG A 28 15.04 -1.90 0.30
N ASP A 29 15.21 -2.84 1.22
CA ASP A 29 14.13 -3.33 2.08
C ASP A 29 13.73 -2.27 3.12
N GLU A 30 14.70 -1.56 3.69
CA GLU A 30 14.44 -0.43 4.60
C GLU A 30 13.76 0.74 3.87
N LEU A 31 14.18 1.04 2.64
CA LEU A 31 13.52 2.07 1.82
C LEU A 31 12.05 1.70 1.54
N TYR A 32 11.78 0.43 1.19
CA TYR A 32 10.41 -0.02 0.96
C TYR A 32 9.54 0.10 2.21
N GLU A 33 10.11 -0.21 3.37
CA GLU A 33 9.43 -0.08 4.65
C GLU A 33 9.16 1.39 5.02
N PHE A 34 10.11 2.30 4.83
CA PHE A 34 9.88 3.74 4.99
C PHE A 34 8.80 4.25 4.04
N TRP A 35 8.87 3.83 2.77
CA TRP A 35 7.86 4.16 1.78
C TRP A 35 6.47 3.66 2.18
N SER A 36 6.37 2.44 2.71
CA SER A 36 5.11 1.88 3.19
C SER A 36 4.51 2.66 4.36
N GLN A 37 5.34 3.27 5.21
CA GLN A 37 4.86 4.09 6.34
C GLN A 37 4.39 5.46 5.86
N ILE A 38 5.15 6.11 4.97
CA ILE A 38 4.80 7.41 4.39
C ILE A 38 3.50 7.31 3.55
N THR A 39 3.31 6.18 2.86
CA THR A 39 2.14 5.97 1.99
C THR A 39 0.87 5.57 2.75
N ASP A 40 0.98 5.26 4.06
CA ASP A 40 -0.19 4.93 4.87
C ASP A 40 -1.14 6.14 4.97
N GLN A 41 -2.41 5.95 4.62
CA GLN A 41 -3.42 7.01 4.57
C GLN A 41 -4.08 7.24 5.93
N SER A 42 -3.81 6.39 6.92
CA SER A 42 -4.39 6.55 8.25
C SER A 42 -3.96 7.89 8.86
N PHE A 43 -4.90 8.56 9.51
CA PHE A 43 -4.65 9.84 10.17
C PHE A 43 -3.61 9.67 11.29
N ASP A 44 -3.81 8.66 12.15
CA ASP A 44 -2.92 8.36 13.27
C ASP A 44 -1.47 8.10 12.83
N SER A 45 -1.23 7.32 11.76
CA SER A 45 0.13 7.09 11.27
C SER A 45 0.77 8.37 10.74
N ARG A 46 0.03 9.21 10.02
CA ARG A 46 0.55 10.47 9.48
C ARG A 46 0.83 11.48 10.59
N LEU A 47 -0.04 11.57 11.58
CA LEU A 47 0.14 12.44 12.73
C LEU A 47 1.33 11.99 13.57
N GLN A 48 1.50 10.69 13.78
CA GLN A 48 2.67 10.16 14.46
C GLN A 48 3.96 10.48 13.71
N ILE A 49 4.00 10.31 12.39
CA ILE A 49 5.18 10.68 11.58
C ILE A 49 5.47 12.17 11.68
N PHE A 50 4.42 13.01 11.68
CA PHE A 50 4.57 14.45 11.87
C PHE A 50 5.13 14.77 13.27
N PHE A 51 4.58 14.16 14.31
CA PHE A 51 5.06 14.33 15.68
C PHE A 51 6.52 13.92 15.83
N ASP A 52 6.88 12.73 15.34
CA ASP A 52 8.26 12.21 15.35
C ASP A 52 9.23 13.11 14.54
N MET A 53 8.72 13.88 13.57
CA MET A 53 9.51 14.83 12.77
C MET A 53 9.74 16.16 13.50
N VAL A 54 8.77 16.61 14.31
CA VAL A 54 8.87 17.85 15.09
C VAL A 54 9.66 17.64 16.38
N ASP A 55 9.40 16.55 17.09
CA ASP A 55 10.13 16.16 18.30
C ASP A 55 11.57 15.75 17.93
N LYS A 56 12.55 16.63 18.18
CA LYS A 56 13.96 16.37 17.83
C LYS A 56 14.72 15.66 18.95
N ASN A 57 14.26 15.78 20.19
CA ASN A 57 14.94 15.29 21.37
C ASN A 57 14.42 13.91 21.85
N GLU A 58 13.37 13.38 21.21
CA GLU A 58 12.67 12.13 21.54
C GLU A 58 12.07 12.11 22.95
N ASP A 59 11.74 13.27 23.53
CA ASP A 59 11.18 13.36 24.87
C ASP A 59 9.64 13.21 24.89
N GLY A 60 9.01 13.12 23.71
CA GLY A 60 7.56 12.97 23.56
C GLY A 60 6.81 14.27 23.79
N ARG A 61 7.49 15.42 23.76
CA ARG A 61 6.96 16.75 23.97
C ARG A 61 7.46 17.66 22.86
N ILE A 62 6.61 18.58 22.43
CA ILE A 62 6.94 19.56 21.40
C ILE A 62 7.01 20.94 22.04
N THR A 63 8.18 21.57 22.03
CA THR A 63 8.33 22.93 22.56
C THR A 63 8.02 24.00 21.51
N GLU A 64 7.83 25.25 21.94
CA GLU A 64 7.57 26.37 21.04
C GLU A 64 8.69 26.54 19.99
N GLU A 65 9.94 26.31 20.38
CA GLU A 65 11.09 26.38 19.49
C GLU A 65 11.04 25.33 18.38
N GLU A 66 10.61 24.10 18.70
CA GLU A 66 10.47 23.02 17.73
C GLU A 66 9.30 23.29 16.76
N VAL A 67 8.18 23.84 17.25
CA VAL A 67 7.07 24.31 16.41
C VAL A 67 7.53 25.39 15.44
N LYS A 68 8.28 26.38 15.93
CA LYS A 68 8.83 27.46 15.11
C LYS A 68 9.76 26.91 14.03
N GLU A 69 10.62 25.96 14.39
CA GLU A 69 11.58 25.37 13.46
C GLU A 69 10.89 24.63 12.33
N ILE A 70 9.90 23.77 12.62
CA ILE A 70 9.19 23.04 11.57
C ILE A 70 8.39 23.97 10.65
N ILE A 71 7.81 25.05 11.19
CA ILE A 71 7.15 26.08 10.38
C ILE A 71 8.16 26.75 9.45
N MET A 72 9.36 27.05 9.95
CA MET A 72 10.41 27.68 9.17
C MET A 72 10.93 26.77 8.04
N VAL A 73 11.14 25.48 8.33
CA VAL A 73 11.56 24.49 7.33
C VAL A 73 10.47 24.29 6.28
N SER A 74 9.22 24.16 6.72
CA SER A 74 8.05 24.02 5.84
C SER A 74 7.85 25.25 4.94
N ALA A 75 8.01 26.45 5.49
CA ALA A 75 7.91 27.70 4.76
C ALA A 75 9.07 27.86 3.76
N SER A 76 10.29 27.48 4.15
CA SER A 76 11.48 27.53 3.29
C SER A 76 11.38 26.52 2.12
N ALA A 77 10.91 25.30 2.39
CA ALA A 77 10.66 24.28 1.37
C ALA A 77 9.61 24.72 0.34
N ASN A 78 8.57 25.43 0.79
CA ASN A 78 7.50 25.96 -0.06
C ASN A 78 7.75 27.38 -0.59
N LYS A 79 8.90 27.98 -0.28
CA LYS A 79 9.27 29.37 -0.63
C LYS A 79 8.25 30.44 -0.19
N LEU A 80 7.63 30.23 0.97
CA LEU A 80 6.64 31.11 1.56
C LEU A 80 7.33 32.12 2.50
N SER A 81 7.83 33.23 1.94
CA SER A 81 8.60 34.24 2.70
C SER A 81 7.83 34.86 3.87
N ARG A 82 6.53 35.13 3.70
CA ARG A 82 5.68 35.70 4.76
C ARG A 82 5.53 34.77 5.97
N LEU A 83 5.40 33.45 5.74
CA LEU A 83 5.32 32.47 6.83
C LEU A 83 6.66 32.33 7.55
N LYS A 84 7.77 32.53 6.85
CA LYS A 84 9.10 32.50 7.44
C LYS A 84 9.35 33.69 8.37
N GLU A 85 8.91 34.89 7.99
CA GLU A 85 9.03 36.11 8.80
C GLU A 85 8.13 36.08 10.04
N GLN A 86 6.95 35.46 9.94
CA GLN A 86 5.95 35.38 11.01
C GLN A 86 5.96 34.04 11.75
N ALA A 87 6.98 33.19 11.58
CA ALA A 87 7.02 31.85 12.17
C ALA A 87 6.92 31.89 13.71
N GLU A 88 7.47 32.93 14.34
CA GLU A 88 7.36 33.16 15.79
C GLU A 88 5.91 33.44 16.22
N GLU A 89 5.22 34.33 15.51
CA GLU A 89 3.82 34.66 15.81
C GLU A 89 2.92 33.42 15.66
N TYR A 90 3.12 32.63 14.59
CA TYR A 90 2.35 31.40 14.39
C TYR A 90 2.67 30.33 15.44
N ALA A 91 3.92 30.19 15.85
CA ALA A 91 4.29 29.26 16.93
C ALA A 91 3.62 29.66 18.25
N ALA A 92 3.68 30.93 18.62
CA ALA A 92 3.04 31.45 19.83
C ALA A 92 1.51 31.22 19.81
N LEU A 93 0.84 31.48 18.69
CA LEU A 93 -0.60 31.21 18.54
C LEU A 93 -0.94 29.71 18.67
N ILE A 94 -0.11 28.84 18.10
CA ILE A 94 -0.31 27.38 18.20
C ILE A 94 -0.12 26.92 19.65
N MET A 95 0.87 27.44 20.35
CA MET A 95 1.10 27.16 21.77
C MET A 95 -0.04 27.70 22.64
N GLU A 96 -0.56 28.89 22.37
CA GLU A 96 -1.69 29.46 23.12
C GLU A 96 -2.96 28.61 23.00
N GLU A 97 -3.21 28.04 21.82
CA GLU A 97 -4.37 27.17 21.58
C GLU A 97 -4.19 25.75 22.14
N LEU A 98 -2.98 25.18 22.04
CA LEU A 98 -2.72 23.78 22.41
C LEU A 98 -2.27 23.60 23.86
N ASP A 99 -1.68 24.62 24.48
CA ASP A 99 -1.17 24.61 25.85
C ASP A 99 -1.88 25.68 26.73
N PRO A 100 -3.16 25.47 27.07
CA PRO A 100 -3.90 26.43 27.91
C PRO A 100 -3.36 26.52 29.34
N GLU A 101 -2.63 25.50 29.79
CA GLU A 101 -2.02 25.44 31.12
C GLU A 101 -0.63 26.11 31.18
N ARG A 102 -0.09 26.57 30.03
CA ARG A 102 1.24 27.19 29.89
C ARG A 102 2.37 26.32 30.45
N LEU A 103 2.30 25.03 30.18
CA LEU A 103 3.32 24.04 30.51
C LEU A 103 4.61 24.25 29.68
N GLY A 104 4.54 24.96 28.56
CA GLY A 104 5.64 25.24 27.65
C GLY A 104 5.91 24.12 26.65
N TYR A 105 5.02 23.14 26.56
CA TYR A 105 5.13 22.02 25.62
C TYR A 105 3.77 21.45 25.22
N ILE A 106 3.73 20.80 24.06
CA ILE A 106 2.57 20.13 23.50
C ILE A 106 2.85 18.63 23.41
N GLU A 107 1.91 17.82 23.90
CA GLU A 107 1.91 16.36 23.79
C GLU A 107 1.08 15.90 22.58
N LEU A 108 1.34 14.69 22.09
CA LEU A 108 0.68 14.12 20.90
C LEU A 108 -0.86 14.18 20.98
N TRP A 109 -1.45 13.90 22.15
CA TRP A 109 -2.90 13.85 22.31
C TRP A 109 -3.57 15.24 22.16
N GLN A 110 -2.86 16.32 22.47
CA GLN A 110 -3.36 17.70 22.29
C GLN A 110 -3.47 18.02 20.80
N LEU A 111 -2.44 17.64 20.02
CA LEU A 111 -2.44 17.72 18.56
C LEU A 111 -3.53 16.83 17.93
N GLU A 112 -3.69 15.59 18.42
CA GLU A 112 -4.77 14.70 18.02
C GLU A 112 -6.13 15.37 18.22
N THR A 113 -6.38 15.94 19.40
CA THR A 113 -7.66 16.56 19.75
C THR A 113 -7.99 17.73 18.83
N LEU A 114 -7.05 18.63 18.57
CA LEU A 114 -7.26 19.79 17.70
C LEU A 114 -7.54 19.36 16.24
N LEU A 115 -6.74 18.43 15.72
CA LEU A 115 -6.86 17.99 14.33
C LEU A 115 -8.09 17.10 14.12
N LEU A 116 -8.45 16.24 15.07
CA LEU A 116 -9.70 15.49 15.08
C LEU A 116 -10.91 16.42 15.16
N GLN A 117 -10.87 17.48 15.97
CA GLN A 117 -11.95 18.46 16.07
C GLN A 117 -12.12 19.25 14.76
N LYS A 118 -11.03 19.56 14.06
CA LYS A 118 -11.06 20.20 12.74
C LYS A 118 -11.59 19.26 11.66
N ASP A 119 -11.23 17.97 11.73
CA ASP A 119 -11.83 16.92 10.90
C ASP A 119 -13.29 16.67 11.26
N THR A 120 -13.74 16.94 12.50
CA THR A 120 -15.15 16.84 12.91
C THR A 120 -16.02 17.86 12.18
N TYR A 121 -15.49 19.04 11.83
CA TYR A 121 -16.17 20.05 11.02
C TYR A 121 -16.24 19.67 9.53
N LEU A 122 -15.22 18.99 8.99
CA LEU A 122 -15.23 18.46 7.62
C LEU A 122 -16.08 17.18 7.50
N ASN A 123 -16.11 16.35 8.54
CA ASN A 123 -16.85 15.07 8.60
C ASN A 123 -18.33 15.20 8.95
N TYR A 124 -18.84 16.39 9.31
CA TYR A 124 -20.29 16.61 9.35
C TYR A 124 -20.95 16.41 7.97
N SER A 125 -20.15 16.44 6.89
CA SER A 125 -20.57 16.05 5.55
C SER A 125 -20.57 14.53 5.28
N GLN A 126 -20.12 13.70 6.23
CA GLN A 126 -20.00 12.26 6.03
C GLN A 126 -20.24 11.49 7.34
N ALA A 127 -21.50 11.51 7.78
CA ALA A 127 -22.15 10.57 8.69
C ALA A 127 -21.33 9.31 9.00
N LEU A 128 -20.87 9.11 10.26
CA LEU A 128 -20.71 7.77 10.89
C LEU A 128 -20.00 7.76 12.28
N SER A 129 -19.65 8.90 12.88
CA SER A 129 -18.98 8.95 14.21
C SER A 129 -19.88 8.64 15.43
N TYR A 130 -20.85 7.74 15.30
CA TYR A 130 -21.54 7.14 16.46
C TYR A 130 -20.88 5.84 16.94
N THR A 131 -19.84 5.36 16.25
CA THR A 131 -19.25 4.02 16.49
C THR A 131 -17.87 4.03 17.17
N SER A 132 -17.23 5.19 17.33
CA SER A 132 -15.85 5.29 17.83
C SER A 132 -15.72 5.26 19.37
N GLN A 133 -16.72 5.72 20.12
CA GLN A 133 -16.64 5.75 21.60
C GLN A 133 -16.78 4.37 22.28
N ALA A 134 -17.47 3.40 21.66
CA ALA A 134 -17.55 2.03 22.19
C ALA A 134 -16.32 1.16 21.81
N LEU A 135 -15.54 1.58 20.81
CA LEU A 135 -14.45 0.79 20.25
C LEU A 135 -13.09 1.08 20.91
N SER A 136 -12.89 2.31 21.41
CA SER A 136 -11.64 2.75 22.07
C SER A 136 -11.29 1.92 23.32
N GLN A 137 -12.27 1.54 24.15
CA GLN A 137 -12.02 0.68 25.32
C GLN A 137 -11.74 -0.80 24.98
N ASN A 138 -12.13 -1.27 23.79
CA ASN A 138 -11.92 -2.67 23.39
C ASN A 138 -10.60 -2.90 22.62
N LEU A 139 -9.87 -1.85 22.25
CA LEU A 139 -8.73 -1.98 21.32
C LEU A 139 -7.37 -2.14 22.00
N HIS A 140 -7.26 -1.88 23.30
CA HIS A 140 -6.03 -2.13 24.06
C HIS A 140 -5.79 -3.63 24.34
N GLY A 141 -6.77 -4.50 24.04
CA GLY A 141 -6.74 -5.95 24.34
C GLY A 141 -6.50 -6.91 23.17
N LEU A 142 -6.37 -6.45 21.91
CA LEU A 142 -6.35 -7.36 20.74
C LEU A 142 -5.17 -7.17 19.78
N ARG A 143 -3.99 -6.78 20.28
CA ARG A 143 -2.77 -6.70 19.45
C ARG A 143 -1.87 -7.94 19.59
N TYR A 144 -2.45 -9.12 19.40
CA TYR A 144 -1.70 -10.31 18.97
C TYR A 144 -2.20 -10.71 17.58
N LYS A 145 -1.85 -9.93 16.55
CA LYS A 145 -2.14 -10.28 15.16
C LYS A 145 -1.14 -11.37 14.76
N GLY A 146 -1.57 -12.64 14.84
CA GLY A 146 -0.74 -13.79 14.46
C GLY A 146 -0.18 -13.68 13.04
N PRO A 147 0.92 -14.39 12.74
CA PRO A 147 1.63 -14.31 11.45
C PRO A 147 0.72 -14.58 10.23
N ILE A 148 -0.29 -15.43 10.41
CA ILE A 148 -1.27 -15.82 9.40
C ILE A 148 -2.11 -14.62 8.93
N ARG A 149 -2.49 -13.71 9.84
CA ARG A 149 -3.30 -12.53 9.48
C ARG A 149 -2.46 -11.50 8.70
N ARG A 150 -1.17 -11.37 9.02
CA ARG A 150 -0.22 -10.50 8.29
C ARG A 150 0.03 -11.02 6.87
N ILE A 151 0.15 -12.34 6.69
CA ILE A 151 0.29 -12.97 5.37
C ILE A 151 -1.01 -12.80 4.56
N SER A 152 -2.17 -13.03 5.18
CA SER A 152 -3.47 -12.85 4.53
C SER A 152 -3.67 -11.42 4.03
N THR A 153 -3.36 -10.42 4.85
CA THR A 153 -3.46 -9.01 4.43
C THR A 153 -2.52 -8.70 3.26
N LYS A 154 -1.27 -9.18 3.27
CA LYS A 154 -0.34 -9.04 2.13
C LYS A 154 -0.86 -9.73 0.87
N CYS A 155 -1.42 -10.93 0.98
CA CYS A 155 -2.03 -11.63 -0.16
C CYS A 155 -3.22 -10.87 -0.74
N ILE A 156 -4.08 -10.29 0.11
CA ILE A 156 -5.23 -9.51 -0.35
C ILE A 156 -4.77 -8.26 -1.12
N TYR A 157 -3.75 -7.54 -0.63
CA TYR A 157 -3.17 -6.42 -1.36
C TYR A 157 -2.57 -6.86 -2.71
N PHE A 158 -1.83 -7.96 -2.75
CA PHE A 158 -1.28 -8.50 -3.98
C PHE A 158 -2.35 -8.93 -5.00
N LEU A 159 -3.44 -9.54 -4.52
CA LEU A 159 -4.60 -9.93 -5.34
C LEU A 159 -5.31 -8.70 -5.91
N HIS A 160 -5.46 -7.64 -5.11
CA HIS A 160 -6.10 -6.40 -5.54
C HIS A 160 -5.28 -5.69 -6.62
N GLU A 161 -3.97 -5.59 -6.42
CA GLU A 161 -3.05 -4.91 -7.35
C GLU A 161 -2.89 -5.67 -8.68
N ASN A 162 -2.97 -7.01 -8.66
CA ASN A 162 -2.79 -7.87 -9.84
C ASN A 162 -4.08 -8.55 -10.34
N TRP A 163 -5.26 -8.08 -9.91
CA TRP A 163 -6.55 -8.78 -10.15
C TRP A 163 -6.77 -9.14 -11.63
N LYS A 164 -6.44 -8.22 -12.55
CA LYS A 164 -6.58 -8.45 -14.01
C LYS A 164 -5.68 -9.59 -14.51
N ARG A 165 -4.45 -9.68 -14.01
CA ARG A 165 -3.50 -10.74 -14.39
C ARG A 165 -3.96 -12.09 -13.85
N ILE A 166 -4.38 -12.10 -12.60
CA ILE A 166 -4.88 -13.30 -11.91
C ILE A 166 -6.13 -13.85 -12.61
N TRP A 167 -7.05 -12.97 -13.01
CA TRP A 167 -8.27 -13.39 -13.71
C TRP A 167 -7.98 -14.11 -15.04
N VAL A 168 -7.03 -13.60 -15.84
CA VAL A 168 -6.61 -14.24 -17.10
C VAL A 168 -5.93 -15.59 -16.85
N LEU A 169 -5.06 -15.68 -15.82
CA LEU A 169 -4.43 -16.94 -15.43
C LEU A 169 -5.45 -17.98 -14.96
N ILE A 170 -6.44 -17.58 -14.15
CA ILE A 170 -7.52 -18.44 -13.70
C ILE A 170 -8.32 -18.97 -14.89
N LEU A 171 -8.68 -18.10 -15.84
CA LEU A 171 -9.39 -18.49 -17.06
C LEU A 171 -8.60 -19.53 -17.87
N TRP A 172 -7.29 -19.30 -18.05
CA TRP A 172 -6.40 -20.22 -18.76
C TRP A 172 -6.29 -21.58 -18.06
N VAL A 173 -6.07 -21.60 -16.74
CA VAL A 173 -6.03 -22.84 -15.95
C VAL A 173 -7.37 -23.57 -16.02
N ALA A 174 -8.50 -22.85 -15.94
CA ALA A 174 -9.83 -23.45 -16.05
C ALA A 174 -10.06 -24.11 -17.41
N LEU A 175 -9.63 -23.49 -18.53
CA LEU A 175 -9.67 -24.08 -19.86
C LEU A 175 -8.80 -25.35 -19.95
N MET A 176 -7.60 -25.32 -19.38
CA MET A 176 -6.69 -26.46 -19.37
C MET A 176 -7.26 -27.65 -18.58
N ILE A 177 -7.80 -27.41 -17.39
CA ILE A 177 -8.46 -28.42 -16.57
C ILE A 177 -9.71 -28.95 -17.29
N GLY A 178 -10.53 -28.09 -17.87
CA GLY A 178 -11.75 -28.47 -18.58
C GLY A 178 -11.46 -29.40 -19.76
N LEU A 179 -10.49 -29.06 -20.61
CA LEU A 179 -10.08 -29.89 -21.74
C LEU A 179 -9.44 -31.21 -21.30
N PHE A 180 -8.60 -31.17 -20.26
CA PHE A 180 -8.01 -32.38 -19.69
C PHE A 180 -9.08 -33.33 -19.18
N VAL A 181 -10.01 -32.84 -18.34
CA VAL A 181 -11.09 -33.66 -17.74
C VAL A 181 -12.03 -34.19 -18.83
N TRP A 182 -12.41 -33.37 -19.80
CA TRP A 182 -13.25 -33.79 -20.91
C TRP A 182 -12.60 -34.93 -21.71
N LYS A 183 -11.30 -34.78 -22.04
CA LYS A 183 -10.56 -35.81 -22.79
C LYS A 183 -10.31 -37.05 -21.96
N PHE A 184 -10.04 -36.88 -20.67
CA PHE A 184 -9.86 -37.95 -19.70
C PHE A 184 -11.13 -38.81 -19.62
N TYR A 185 -12.31 -38.18 -19.49
CA TYR A 185 -13.57 -38.91 -19.44
C TYR A 185 -13.91 -39.60 -20.77
N GLN A 186 -13.66 -38.93 -21.90
CA GLN A 186 -13.84 -39.52 -23.23
C GLN A 186 -12.99 -40.80 -23.43
N TYR A 187 -11.74 -40.80 -22.97
CA TYR A 187 -10.84 -41.95 -23.14
C TYR A 187 -11.02 -43.04 -22.08
N LYS A 188 -11.65 -42.73 -20.95
CA LYS A 188 -12.06 -43.73 -19.95
C LYS A 188 -13.10 -44.71 -20.49
N GLN A 189 -13.97 -44.27 -21.41
CA GLN A 189 -15.04 -45.09 -21.97
C GLN A 189 -14.61 -45.94 -23.18
N LYS A 190 -13.36 -45.85 -23.64
CA LYS A 190 -12.86 -46.62 -24.78
C LYS A 190 -12.19 -47.93 -24.36
N ASP A 191 -12.28 -48.97 -25.17
CA ASP A 191 -11.66 -50.27 -24.89
C ASP A 191 -10.14 -50.23 -24.76
N ALA A 192 -9.48 -49.25 -25.39
CA ALA A 192 -8.05 -48.99 -25.24
C ALA A 192 -7.62 -48.72 -23.78
N TYR A 193 -8.56 -48.32 -22.91
CA TYR A 193 -8.33 -48.18 -21.48
C TYR A 193 -8.04 -49.52 -20.79
N LYS A 194 -8.69 -50.61 -21.20
CA LYS A 194 -8.54 -51.93 -20.54
C LYS A 194 -7.12 -52.49 -20.65
N VAL A 195 -6.36 -52.07 -21.67
CA VAL A 195 -5.00 -52.56 -21.95
C VAL A 195 -3.93 -51.68 -21.30
N MET A 196 -4.09 -50.37 -21.33
CA MET A 196 -3.03 -49.41 -20.96
C MET A 196 -3.31 -48.62 -19.67
N GLY A 197 -4.51 -48.78 -19.10
CA GLY A 197 -4.90 -48.18 -17.81
C GLY A 197 -4.83 -46.65 -17.80
N TYR A 198 -4.60 -46.07 -16.62
CA TYR A 198 -4.61 -44.62 -16.38
C TYR A 198 -3.52 -43.84 -17.13
N CYS A 199 -2.42 -44.51 -17.50
CA CYS A 199 -1.32 -43.89 -18.25
C CYS A 199 -1.80 -43.31 -19.59
N LEU A 200 -2.65 -44.05 -20.31
CA LEU A 200 -3.19 -43.60 -21.61
C LEU A 200 -4.07 -42.35 -21.49
N LEU A 201 -4.92 -42.27 -20.47
CA LEU A 201 -5.82 -41.12 -20.28
C LEU A 201 -5.02 -39.87 -19.91
N THR A 202 -4.08 -39.99 -18.99
CA THR A 202 -3.22 -38.88 -18.57
C THR A 202 -2.37 -38.39 -19.75
N ALA A 203 -1.79 -39.29 -20.54
CA ALA A 203 -1.03 -38.94 -21.73
C ALA A 203 -1.89 -38.24 -22.79
N LYS A 204 -3.09 -38.75 -23.08
CA LYS A 204 -4.01 -38.15 -24.07
C LYS A 204 -4.58 -36.81 -23.60
N GLY A 205 -4.90 -36.67 -22.32
CA GLY A 205 -5.31 -35.41 -21.72
C GLY A 205 -4.19 -34.36 -21.80
N ALA A 206 -2.98 -34.74 -21.39
CA ALA A 206 -1.80 -33.87 -21.45
C ALA A 206 -1.48 -33.43 -22.89
N ALA A 207 -1.61 -34.33 -23.87
CA ALA A 207 -1.39 -34.02 -25.27
C ALA A 207 -2.39 -32.97 -25.82
N GLU A 208 -3.67 -33.03 -25.46
CA GLU A 208 -4.65 -32.02 -25.88
C GLU A 208 -4.39 -30.66 -25.21
N THR A 209 -4.03 -30.66 -23.91
CA THR A 209 -3.64 -29.41 -23.23
C THR A 209 -2.38 -28.78 -23.83
N LEU A 210 -1.44 -29.61 -24.29
CA LEU A 210 -0.23 -29.13 -24.97
C LEU A 210 -0.54 -28.49 -26.32
N LYS A 211 -1.47 -29.06 -27.10
CA LYS A 211 -1.92 -28.47 -28.37
C LYS A 211 -2.55 -27.09 -28.16
N LEU A 212 -3.36 -26.93 -27.11
CA LEU A 212 -3.93 -25.64 -26.76
C LEU A 212 -2.83 -24.63 -26.41
N ASN A 213 -1.87 -25.02 -25.55
CA ASN A 213 -0.76 -24.14 -25.19
C ASN A 213 0.08 -23.73 -26.40
N MET A 214 0.32 -24.65 -27.34
CA MET A 214 1.04 -24.34 -28.58
C MET A 214 0.28 -23.35 -29.47
N ALA A 215 -1.05 -23.34 -29.45
CA ALA A 215 -1.84 -22.33 -30.15
C ALA A 215 -1.85 -20.98 -29.39
N LEU A 216 -1.98 -21.01 -28.07
CA LEU A 216 -2.08 -19.82 -27.23
C LEU A 216 -0.76 -19.07 -27.06
N VAL A 217 0.39 -19.75 -27.08
CA VAL A 217 1.72 -19.10 -26.90
C VAL A 217 2.04 -18.10 -28.02
N LEU A 218 1.46 -18.26 -29.21
CA LEU A 218 1.65 -17.34 -30.33
C LEU A 218 0.84 -16.05 -30.17
N PHE A 219 -0.28 -16.10 -29.43
CA PHE A 219 -1.20 -14.98 -29.27
C PHE A 219 -0.54 -13.73 -28.63
N PRO A 220 0.27 -13.85 -27.55
CA PRO A 220 1.05 -12.74 -26.98
C PRO A 220 2.11 -12.12 -27.90
N VAL A 221 2.53 -12.83 -28.96
CA VAL A 221 3.59 -12.37 -29.88
C VAL A 221 3.01 -11.59 -31.06
N CYS A 222 1.71 -11.74 -31.35
CA CYS A 222 1.00 -11.06 -32.43
C CYS A 222 0.74 -9.58 -32.13
N ARG A 223 1.79 -8.74 -32.20
CA ARG A 223 1.78 -7.31 -31.85
C ARG A 223 0.62 -6.51 -32.47
N ASN A 224 0.30 -6.72 -33.75
CA ASN A 224 -0.78 -6.00 -34.45
C ASN A 224 -2.17 -6.36 -33.93
N THR A 225 -2.37 -7.63 -33.51
CA THR A 225 -3.66 -8.05 -32.93
C THR A 225 -3.83 -7.53 -31.51
N ILE A 226 -2.73 -7.44 -30.75
CA ILE A 226 -2.73 -6.94 -29.36
C ILE A 226 -3.00 -5.43 -29.33
N THR A 227 -2.40 -4.66 -30.24
CA THR A 227 -2.66 -3.21 -30.33
C THR A 227 -4.11 -2.91 -30.70
N TRP A 228 -4.72 -3.74 -31.56
CA TRP A 228 -6.14 -3.64 -31.90
C TRP A 228 -7.07 -4.10 -30.74
N LEU A 229 -6.71 -5.16 -30.02
CA LEU A 229 -7.45 -5.60 -28.83
C LEU A 229 -7.39 -4.57 -27.69
N ARG A 230 -6.27 -3.85 -27.57
CA ARG A 230 -6.06 -2.78 -26.61
C ARG A 230 -7.00 -1.58 -26.84
N SER A 231 -7.28 -1.23 -28.09
CA SER A 231 -8.22 -0.13 -28.41
C SER A 231 -9.69 -0.53 -28.29
N SER A 232 -9.97 -1.81 -28.11
CA SER A 232 -11.31 -2.36 -27.90
C SER A 232 -11.69 -2.38 -26.42
N LYS A 233 -12.99 -2.58 -26.11
CA LYS A 233 -13.51 -2.72 -24.73
C LYS A 233 -12.84 -3.85 -23.92
N LEU A 234 -12.13 -4.76 -24.59
CA LEU A 234 -11.32 -5.83 -24.00
C LEU A 234 -10.09 -5.30 -23.25
N GLY A 235 -9.59 -4.09 -23.55
CA GLY A 235 -8.49 -3.44 -22.83
C GLY A 235 -8.80 -3.12 -21.37
N TYR A 236 -10.08 -3.05 -21.00
CA TYR A 236 -10.50 -2.87 -19.61
C TYR A 236 -10.30 -4.15 -18.77
N CYS A 237 -10.53 -5.32 -19.38
CA CYS A 237 -10.54 -6.62 -18.70
C CYS A 237 -9.17 -7.31 -18.74
N VAL A 238 -8.42 -7.18 -19.85
CA VAL A 238 -7.16 -7.88 -20.06
C VAL A 238 -5.97 -6.91 -19.98
N PRO A 239 -4.95 -7.18 -19.14
CA PRO A 239 -3.76 -6.33 -19.05
C PRO A 239 -2.81 -6.64 -20.20
N PHE A 240 -2.99 -5.96 -21.34
CA PHE A 240 -2.19 -6.19 -22.56
C PHE A 240 -0.75 -5.68 -22.49
N ASP A 241 -0.38 -4.89 -21.47
CA ASP A 241 0.96 -4.31 -21.34
C ASP A 241 2.03 -5.30 -20.86
N ASP A 242 1.61 -6.47 -20.34
CA ASP A 242 2.49 -7.53 -19.82
C ASP A 242 2.55 -8.78 -20.72
N ASN A 243 2.20 -8.66 -22.00
CA ASN A 243 2.14 -9.80 -22.94
C ASN A 243 3.44 -10.64 -23.00
N ILE A 244 4.62 -10.03 -22.87
CA ILE A 244 5.91 -10.74 -22.86
C ILE A 244 6.11 -11.54 -21.57
N ASN A 245 5.61 -11.05 -20.43
CA ASN A 245 5.66 -11.78 -19.16
C ASN A 245 4.66 -12.96 -19.16
N PHE A 246 3.53 -12.84 -19.87
CA PHE A 246 2.59 -13.93 -20.07
C PHE A 246 3.08 -15.00 -21.05
N HIS A 247 4.00 -14.65 -21.97
CA HIS A 247 4.62 -15.60 -22.90
C HIS A 247 5.66 -16.49 -22.22
N LYS A 248 6.38 -15.95 -21.22
CA LYS A 248 7.38 -16.70 -20.44
C LYS A 248 6.72 -17.67 -19.48
#